data_AF-A0A8K0MTT0-F1
#
_entry.id   AF-A0A8K0MTT0-F1
#
_cell.length_a   1.000
_cell.length_b   1.000
_cell.length_c   1.000
_cell.angle_alpha   90.00
_cell.angle_beta   90.00
_cell.angle_gamma   90.00
#
_symmetry.space_group_name_H-M   'P 1'
#
loop_
_entity.id
_entity.type
_entity.pdbx_description
1 polymer ?
#
loop_
_entity_poly.entity_id
_entity_poly.type
_entity_poly.pdbx_seq_one_letter_code
_entity_poly.pdbx_strand_id
1 'polypeptide(L)'
;MLIHVSVYEIRETAKDYYNNLIEVQKHKAKEMFPSMDLNGDGSVSISKYVNFLEDKGFKSCNNKSFFSKLDKNGDGVLDFDEFISLYYLYRSVNIGEAVKHLRQELTLDN
;
A
#
# COMPACT_ATOMS: atom_id res chain seq x y z
N MET A 1 16.29 -11.40 -17.08
CA MET A 1 16.81 -10.44 -16.08
C MET A 1 15.73 -10.28 -15.03
N LEU A 2 15.82 -11.08 -13.97
CA LEU A 2 14.82 -11.07 -12.89
C LEU A 2 14.97 -9.75 -12.14
N ILE A 3 13.88 -9.00 -12.03
CA ILE A 3 13.79 -7.75 -11.31
C ILE A 3 13.93 -8.10 -9.82
N HIS A 4 15.17 -8.14 -9.34
CA HIS A 4 15.46 -8.18 -7.92
C HIS A 4 15.27 -6.76 -7.39
N VAL A 5 14.02 -6.29 -7.39
CA VAL A 5 13.66 -5.03 -6.73
C VAL A 5 13.90 -5.27 -5.25
N SER A 6 15.03 -4.80 -4.76
CA SER A 6 15.34 -4.83 -3.35
C SER A 6 14.31 -3.96 -2.62
N VAL A 7 13.99 -4.31 -1.38
CA VAL A 7 13.04 -3.57 -0.54
C VAL A 7 13.39 -2.07 -0.43
N TYR A 8 14.67 -1.74 -0.59
CA TYR A 8 15.16 -0.36 -0.66
C TYR A 8 14.61 0.42 -1.86
N GLU A 9 14.60 -0.19 -3.05
CA GLU A 9 14.04 0.42 -4.27
C GLU A 9 12.52 0.61 -4.17
N ILE A 10 11.82 -0.27 -3.44
CA ILE A 10 10.36 -0.15 -3.23
C ILE A 10 10.02 1.14 -2.47
N ARG A 11 10.83 1.53 -1.48
CA ARG A 11 10.56 2.72 -0.66
C ARG A 11 10.75 4.01 -1.45
N GLU A 12 11.84 4.12 -2.20
CA GLU A 12 12.08 5.28 -3.07
C GLU A 12 11.02 5.36 -4.17
N THR A 13 10.74 4.23 -4.83
CA THR A 13 9.69 4.15 -5.85
C THR A 13 8.31 4.51 -5.28
N ALA A 14 7.99 4.08 -4.06
CA ALA A 14 6.71 4.41 -3.42
C ALA A 14 6.60 5.90 -3.08
N LYS A 15 7.69 6.53 -2.62
CA LYS A 15 7.73 7.98 -2.38
C LYS A 15 7.59 8.75 -3.67
N ASP A 16 8.30 8.38 -4.71
CA ASP A 16 8.19 9.01 -6.03
C ASP A 16 6.79 8.81 -6.62
N TYR A 17 6.24 7.61 -6.52
CA TYR A 17 4.86 7.32 -6.90
C TYR A 17 3.91 8.27 -6.17
N TYR A 18 4.00 8.37 -4.85
CA TYR A 18 3.14 9.22 -4.04
C TYR A 18 3.29 10.71 -4.38
N ASN A 19 4.52 11.19 -4.59
CA ASN A 19 4.79 12.57 -4.97
C ASN A 19 4.18 12.93 -6.34
N ASN A 20 4.19 11.98 -7.27
CA ASN A 20 3.62 12.11 -8.60
C ASN A 20 2.10 11.85 -8.66
N LEU A 21 1.46 11.44 -7.56
CA LEU A 21 0.00 11.33 -7.50
C LEU A 21 -0.66 12.69 -7.63
N ILE A 22 -1.81 12.73 -8.31
CA ILE A 22 -2.68 13.90 -8.28
C ILE A 22 -3.24 14.12 -6.87
N GLU A 23 -3.61 15.35 -6.54
CA GLU A 23 -4.08 15.72 -5.20
C GLU A 23 -5.24 14.85 -4.70
N VAL A 24 -6.17 14.47 -5.59
CA VAL A 24 -7.28 13.55 -5.25
C VAL A 24 -6.77 12.18 -4.81
N GLN A 25 -5.71 11.66 -5.43
CA GLN A 25 -5.12 10.37 -5.09
C GLN A 25 -4.28 10.43 -3.82
N LYS A 26 -3.57 11.54 -3.59
CA LYS A 26 -2.89 11.81 -2.31
C LYS A 26 -3.90 11.91 -1.17
N HIS A 27 -5.03 12.57 -1.40
CA HIS A 27 -6.11 12.68 -0.44
C HIS A 27 -6.65 11.29 -0.07
N LYS A 28 -6.92 10.42 -1.05
CA LYS A 28 -7.35 9.03 -0.79
C LYS A 28 -6.33 8.22 0.02
N ALA A 29 -5.03 8.41 -0.21
CA ALA A 29 -3.99 7.77 0.61
C ALA A 29 -4.03 8.27 2.05
N LYS A 30 -4.20 9.59 2.25
CA LYS A 30 -4.37 10.23 3.56
C LYS A 30 -5.66 9.82 4.26
N GLU A 31 -6.73 9.52 3.54
CA GLU A 31 -7.98 9.02 4.11
C GLU A 31 -7.91 7.52 4.46
N MET A 32 -7.15 6.75 3.68
CA MET A 32 -6.94 5.33 3.95
C MET A 32 -6.13 5.11 5.23
N PHE A 33 -5.18 6.00 5.53
CA PHE A 33 -4.35 5.88 6.73
C PHE A 33 -5.17 5.85 8.05
N PRO A 34 -6.08 6.81 8.34
CA PRO A 34 -7.01 6.74 9.48
C PRO A 34 -7.91 5.51 9.49
N SER A 35 -8.29 4.97 8.33
CA SER A 35 -9.11 3.75 8.29
C SER A 35 -8.36 2.51 8.80
N MET A 36 -7.04 2.54 8.79
CA MET A 36 -6.18 1.52 9.40
C MET A 36 -5.79 1.92 10.82
N ASP A 37 -5.59 3.22 11.08
CA ASP A 37 -5.29 3.78 12.38
C ASP A 37 -6.55 3.95 13.27
N LEU A 38 -7.09 2.82 13.73
CA LEU A 38 -8.36 2.77 14.48
C LEU A 38 -8.35 3.48 15.85
N ASN A 39 -7.18 3.70 16.46
CA ASN A 39 -7.07 4.41 17.74
C ASN A 39 -6.58 5.86 17.59
N GLY A 40 -6.31 6.32 16.36
CA GLY A 40 -5.93 7.70 16.06
C GLY A 40 -4.59 8.11 16.65
N ASP A 41 -3.68 7.17 16.89
CA ASP A 41 -2.35 7.46 17.44
C ASP A 41 -1.35 7.93 16.38
N GLY A 42 -1.79 8.02 15.12
CA GLY A 42 -0.97 8.41 13.98
C GLY A 42 -0.07 7.27 13.49
N SER A 43 -0.34 6.03 13.88
CA SER A 43 0.49 4.87 13.54
C SER A 43 -0.31 3.58 13.28
N VAL A 44 0.21 2.74 12.38
CA VAL A 44 -0.40 1.45 12.07
C VAL A 44 0.44 0.32 12.64
N SER A 45 -0.02 -0.28 13.73
CA SER A 45 0.62 -1.46 14.33
C SER A 45 0.51 -2.70 13.43
N ILE A 46 1.40 -3.67 13.65
CA ILE A 46 1.36 -5.00 13.00
C ILE A 46 -0.05 -5.59 13.01
N SER A 47 -0.76 -5.54 14.13
CA SER A 47 -2.09 -6.16 14.25
C SER A 47 -3.10 -5.49 13.33
N LYS A 48 -3.09 -4.14 13.24
CA LYS A 48 -3.96 -3.38 12.33
C LYS A 48 -3.63 -3.68 10.87
N TYR A 49 -2.33 -3.75 10.56
CA TYR A 49 -1.82 -4.12 9.24
C TYR A 49 -2.30 -5.50 8.78
N VAL A 50 -2.14 -6.52 9.64
CA VAL A 50 -2.56 -7.89 9.38
C VAL A 50 -4.07 -7.96 9.15
N ASN A 51 -4.86 -7.36 10.04
CA ASN A 51 -6.32 -7.34 9.92
C ASN A 51 -6.77 -6.69 8.60
N PHE A 52 -6.16 -5.56 8.22
CA PHE A 52 -6.47 -4.89 6.97
C PHE A 52 -6.16 -5.76 5.74
N LEU A 53 -5.01 -6.44 5.73
CA LEU A 53 -4.65 -7.33 4.62
C LEU A 53 -5.53 -8.58 4.56
N GLU A 54 -5.95 -9.12 5.70
CA GLU A 54 -6.89 -10.23 5.75
C GLU A 54 -8.28 -9.84 5.22
N ASP A 55 -8.81 -8.69 5.65
CA ASP A 55 -10.07 -8.13 5.16
C ASP A 55 -10.06 -7.95 3.64
N LYS A 56 -8.90 -7.55 3.10
CA LYS A 56 -8.72 -7.34 1.65
C LYS A 56 -8.28 -8.59 0.89
N GLY A 57 -8.09 -9.74 1.55
CA GLY A 57 -7.71 -11.01 0.93
C GLY A 57 -6.23 -11.15 0.55
N PHE A 58 -5.36 -10.24 0.98
CA PHE A 58 -3.93 -10.19 0.66
C PHE A 58 -3.07 -11.05 1.60
N LYS A 59 -3.33 -12.36 1.60
CA LYS A 59 -2.62 -13.32 2.48
C LYS A 59 -1.11 -13.42 2.21
N SER A 60 -0.66 -13.14 0.99
CA SER A 60 0.76 -13.21 0.60
C SER A 60 1.62 -12.12 1.26
N CYS A 61 1.01 -10.98 1.59
CA CYS A 61 1.65 -9.84 2.23
C CYS A 61 1.46 -9.85 3.76
N ASN A 62 0.57 -10.71 4.26
CA ASN A 62 0.29 -10.91 5.69
C ASN A 62 1.41 -11.72 6.37
N ASN A 63 2.65 -11.23 6.34
CA ASN A 63 3.75 -11.85 7.07
C ASN A 63 4.59 -10.79 7.78
N LYS A 64 5.08 -11.14 8.98
CA LYS A 64 5.95 -10.26 9.78
C LYS A 64 7.20 -9.81 9.02
N SER A 65 7.73 -10.64 8.13
CA SER A 65 8.91 -10.28 7.33
C SER A 65 8.62 -9.10 6.39
N PHE A 66 7.40 -9.00 5.88
CA PHE A 66 6.97 -7.91 5.01
C PHE A 66 6.69 -6.64 5.81
N PHE A 67 6.09 -6.78 6.99
CA PHE A 67 5.96 -5.67 7.92
C PHE A 67 7.33 -5.08 8.28
N SER A 68 8.31 -5.90 8.69
CA SER A 68 9.68 -5.45 9.01
C SER A 68 10.44 -4.87 7.81
N LYS A 69 9.94 -5.08 6.59
CA LYS A 69 10.46 -4.45 5.37
C LYS A 69 9.84 -3.07 5.13
N LEU A 70 8.67 -2.79 5.70
CA LEU A 70 8.00 -1.50 5.64
C LEU A 70 8.45 -0.63 6.81
N ASP A 71 8.41 -1.18 8.02
CA ASP A 71 8.92 -0.59 9.27
C ASP A 71 10.44 -0.39 9.16
N LYS A 72 10.85 0.85 8.90
CA LYS A 72 12.24 1.24 8.67
C LYS A 72 12.93 1.56 9.98
N ASN A 73 12.22 2.24 10.88
CA ASN A 73 12.77 2.68 12.15
C ASN A 73 12.81 1.53 13.18
N GLY A 74 12.08 0.43 12.93
CA GLY A 74 12.02 -0.76 13.77
C GLY A 74 11.20 -0.56 15.04
N ASP A 75 10.30 0.42 15.06
CA ASP A 75 9.50 0.76 16.25
C ASP A 75 8.27 -0.15 16.41
N GLY A 76 8.00 -1.03 15.44
CA GLY A 76 6.89 -1.98 15.47
C GLY A 76 5.55 -1.39 15.04
N VAL A 77 5.54 -0.14 14.57
CA VAL A 77 4.40 0.53 13.94
C VAL A 77 4.81 1.04 12.56
N LEU A 78 3.83 1.53 11.79
CA LEU A 78 4.10 2.24 10.54
C LEU A 78 3.62 3.67 10.69
N ASP A 79 4.54 4.61 10.52
CA ASP A 79 4.18 6.01 10.34
C ASP A 79 3.58 6.25 8.93
N PHE A 80 3.18 7.49 8.65
CA PHE A 80 2.60 7.82 7.34
C PHE A 80 3.61 7.64 6.18
N ASP A 81 4.89 7.95 6.40
CA ASP A 81 5.94 7.80 5.38
C ASP A 81 6.19 6.32 5.04
N GLU A 82 6.14 5.45 6.04
CA GLU A 82 6.28 4.00 5.89
C GLU A 82 5.00 3.39 5.30
N PHE A 83 3.83 3.91 5.68
CA PHE A 83 2.54 3.54 5.10
C PHE A 83 2.46 3.81 3.59
N ILE A 84 3.11 4.86 3.07
CA ILE A 84 3.14 5.12 1.62
C ILE A 84 3.68 3.91 0.84
N SER A 85 4.64 3.18 1.41
CA SER A 85 5.16 1.96 0.79
C SER A 85 4.10 0.85 0.73
N LEU A 86 3.33 0.67 1.81
CA LEU A 86 2.18 -0.23 1.82
C LEU A 86 1.11 0.18 0.81
N TYR A 87 0.77 1.47 0.78
CA TYR A 87 -0.21 2.01 -0.14
C TYR A 87 0.21 1.80 -1.60
N TYR A 88 1.48 2.05 -1.93
CA TYR A 88 2.02 1.77 -3.26
C TYR A 88 1.86 0.31 -3.66
N LEU A 89 2.14 -0.63 -2.76
CA LEU A 89 2.00 -2.06 -3.01
C LEU A 89 0.54 -2.48 -3.17
N TYR A 90 -0.33 -2.01 -2.27
CA TYR A 90 -1.78 -2.22 -2.36
C TYR A 90 -2.34 -1.70 -3.68
N ARG A 91 -1.93 -0.49 -4.08
CA ARG A 91 -2.31 0.12 -5.36
C ARG A 91 -1.69 -0.61 -6.54
N SER A 92 -0.44 -1.05 -6.46
CA SER A 92 0.24 -1.77 -7.54
C SER A 92 -0.46 -3.11 -7.83
N VAL A 93 -0.87 -3.84 -6.79
CA VAL A 93 -1.62 -5.09 -6.99
C VAL A 93 -3.06 -4.81 -7.45
N ASN A 94 -3.76 -3.84 -6.87
CA ASN A 94 -5.12 -3.47 -7.28
C ASN A 94 -5.20 -2.73 -8.62
N ILE A 95 -4.13 -2.09 -9.10
CA ILE A 95 -4.08 -1.54 -10.47
C ILE A 95 -4.25 -2.67 -11.49
N GLY A 96 -3.77 -3.88 -11.19
CA GLY A 96 -4.06 -5.06 -12.01
C GLY A 96 -5.55 -5.36 -12.13
N GLU A 97 -6.33 -5.18 -11.05
CA GLU A 97 -7.78 -5.33 -11.07
C GLU A 97 -8.49 -4.11 -11.65
N ALA A 98 -8.11 -2.89 -11.27
CA ALA A 98 -8.70 -1.66 -11.81
C ALA A 98 -8.51 -1.55 -13.33
N VAL A 99 -7.35 -1.96 -13.87
CA VAL A 99 -7.11 -2.04 -15.32
C VAL A 99 -7.92 -3.17 -15.97
N LYS A 100 -8.13 -4.30 -15.28
CA LYS A 100 -9.06 -5.34 -15.77
C LYS A 100 -10.50 -4.83 -15.85
N HIS A 101 -10.99 -4.15 -14.82
CA HIS A 101 -12.34 -3.58 -14.79
C HIS A 101 -12.51 -2.49 -15.86
N LEU A 102 -11.54 -1.58 -15.99
CA LEU A 102 -11.56 -0.55 -17.05
C LEU A 102 -11.48 -1.15 -18.47
N ARG A 103 -10.72 -2.25 -18.66
CA ARG A 103 -10.70 -2.97 -19.95
C ARG A 103 -12.04 -3.63 -20.27
N GLN A 104 -12.76 -4.14 -19.27
CA GLN A 104 -14.08 -4.74 -19.48
C GLN A 104 -15.14 -3.70 -19.85
N GLU A 105 -15.11 -2.51 -19.24
CA GLU A 105 -15.99 -1.39 -19.60
C GLU A 105 -15.72 -0.86 -21.03
N LEU A 106 -14.45 -0.77 -21.44
CA LEU A 106 -14.08 -0.35 -22.80
C LEU A 106 -14.38 -1.41 -23.89
N THR A 107 -14.67 -2.65 -23.51
CA THR A 107 -15.05 -3.72 -24.46
C THR A 107 -16.56 -3.84 -24.67
N LEU A 108 -17.39 -3.09 -23.94
CA LEU A 108 -18.85 -3.12 -24.05
C LEU A 108 -19.43 -2.02 -24.95
N ASP A 109 -18.60 -1.11 -25.45
CA ASP A 109 -18.96 -0.06 -26.42
C ASP A 109 -18.61 -0.43 -27.88
N ASN A 110 -18.82 -1.69 -28.28
CA ASN A 110 -18.75 -2.14 -29.69
C ASN A 110 -19.99 -2.96 -30.07
#